data_AF-A0A6B4JSR7-F1
#
_entry.id   AF-A0A6B4JSR7-F1
#
_cell.length_a   1.000
_cell.length_b   1.000
_cell.length_c   1.000
_cell.angle_alpha   90.00
_cell.angle_beta   90.00
_cell.angle_gamma   90.00
#
_symmetry.space_group_name_H-M   'P 1'
#
loop_
_entity.id
_entity.type
_entity.pdbx_description
1 polymer ?
#
loop_
_entity_poly.entity_id
_entity_poly.type
_entity_poly.pdbx_seq_one_letter_code
_entity_poly.pdbx_strand_id
1 'polypeptide(L)'
;MDKYDKELLKKIDSGEELTRSELCDIIFEFEIERKDGGNRRWSRSVTTISKIGDRYFSTTWEEGLTEYQENEYYYQPVEVEKKTYEKTITVNEWVPVNQESEDK
;
A
#
# COMPACT_ATOMS: atom_id res chain seq x y z
N MET A 1 2.20 -22.78 2.53
CA MET A 1 2.83 -21.89 1.55
C MET A 1 2.66 -22.51 0.19
N ASP A 2 1.92 -21.82 -0.67
CA ASP A 2 1.56 -22.33 -1.99
C ASP A 2 2.80 -22.43 -2.90
N LYS A 3 2.71 -23.21 -3.98
CA LYS A 3 3.78 -23.29 -4.97
C LYS A 3 4.05 -21.92 -5.61
N TYR A 4 3.00 -21.15 -5.87
CA TYR A 4 3.10 -19.83 -6.48
C TYR A 4 3.83 -18.83 -5.56
N ASP A 5 3.48 -18.80 -4.26
CA ASP A 5 4.17 -17.95 -3.27
C ASP A 5 5.69 -18.16 -3.29
N LYS A 6 6.12 -19.43 -3.41
CA LYS A 6 7.55 -19.78 -3.43
C LYS A 6 8.24 -19.33 -4.72
N GLU A 7 7.53 -19.40 -5.85
CA GLU A 7 8.06 -18.93 -7.14
C GLU A 7 8.21 -17.41 -7.15
N LEU A 8 7.20 -16.68 -6.64
CA LEU A 8 7.27 -15.22 -6.46
C LEU A 8 8.42 -14.80 -5.56
N LEU A 9 8.55 -15.41 -4.37
CA LEU A 9 9.64 -15.09 -3.46
C LEU A 9 11.01 -15.34 -4.08
N LYS A 10 11.17 -16.44 -4.83
CA LYS A 10 12.43 -16.75 -5.50
C LYS A 10 12.81 -15.67 -6.52
N LYS A 11 11.84 -15.14 -7.28
CA LYS A 11 12.08 -14.05 -8.24
C LYS A 11 12.51 -12.77 -7.54
N ILE A 12 11.81 -12.41 -6.46
CA ILE A 12 12.15 -11.24 -5.63
C ILE A 12 13.57 -11.38 -5.07
N ASP A 13 13.92 -12.55 -4.52
CA ASP A 13 15.24 -12.83 -3.96
C ASP A 13 16.36 -12.83 -5.00
N SER A 14 16.07 -13.23 -6.24
CA SER A 14 17.03 -13.15 -7.34
C SER A 14 17.14 -11.76 -7.97
N GLY A 15 16.29 -10.81 -7.58
CA GLY A 15 16.19 -9.49 -8.20
C GLY A 15 15.63 -9.53 -9.63
N GLU A 16 14.85 -10.56 -9.96
CA GLU A 16 14.14 -10.63 -11.24
C GLU A 16 12.97 -9.64 -11.21
N GLU A 17 12.81 -8.86 -12.27
CA GLU A 17 11.73 -7.89 -12.36
C GLU A 17 10.39 -8.60 -12.50
N LEU A 18 9.46 -8.32 -11.57
CA LEU A 18 8.13 -8.89 -11.61
C LEU A 18 7.30 -8.25 -12.72
N THR A 19 6.50 -9.09 -13.38
CA THR A 19 5.57 -8.65 -14.42
C THR A 19 4.40 -7.89 -13.84
N ARG A 20 3.68 -7.13 -14.69
CA ARG A 20 2.44 -6.43 -14.29
C ARG A 20 1.43 -7.33 -13.60
N SER A 21 1.27 -8.58 -14.06
CA SER A 21 0.33 -9.54 -13.47
C SER A 21 0.78 -9.96 -12.07
N GLU A 22 2.07 -10.26 -11.89
CA GLU A 22 2.62 -10.64 -10.58
C GLU A 22 2.54 -9.46 -9.59
N LEU A 23 2.77 -8.23 -10.05
CA LEU A 23 2.58 -7.03 -9.24
C LEU A 23 1.12 -6.84 -8.84
N CYS A 24 0.17 -7.05 -9.75
CA CYS A 24 -1.26 -7.04 -9.43
C CYS A 24 -1.59 -8.09 -8.35
N ASP A 25 -1.11 -9.33 -8.49
CA ASP A 25 -1.38 -10.38 -7.51
C ASP A 25 -0.82 -9.97 -6.13
N ILE A 26 0.42 -9.49 -6.07
CA ILE A 26 1.02 -8.98 -4.83
C ILE A 26 0.18 -7.86 -4.21
N ILE A 27 -0.30 -6.92 -5.02
CA ILE A 27 -1.04 -5.75 -4.55
C ILE A 27 -2.47 -6.09 -4.13
N PHE A 28 -3.17 -6.98 -4.83
CA PHE A 28 -4.61 -7.19 -4.60
C PHE A 28 -4.92 -8.49 -3.86
N GLU A 29 -4.18 -9.57 -4.11
CA GLU A 29 -4.45 -10.88 -3.49
C GLU A 29 -3.70 -11.07 -2.17
N PHE A 30 -2.50 -10.51 -2.05
CA PHE A 30 -1.67 -10.64 -0.85
C PHE A 30 -1.74 -9.43 0.09
N GLU A 31 -2.65 -8.47 -0.16
CA GLU A 31 -2.81 -7.26 0.64
C GLU A 31 -3.17 -7.56 2.10
N ILE A 32 -2.44 -6.94 3.02
CA ILE A 32 -2.77 -6.94 4.45
C ILE A 32 -2.99 -5.54 5.02
N GLU A 33 -2.39 -4.53 4.40
CA GLU A 33 -2.55 -3.13 4.78
C GLU A 33 -2.43 -2.26 3.54
N ARG A 34 -3.27 -1.25 3.47
CA ARG A 34 -3.27 -0.27 2.40
C ARG A 34 -3.20 1.12 2.97
N LYS A 35 -2.30 1.93 2.43
CA LYS A 35 -2.16 3.34 2.75
C LYS A 35 -2.36 4.17 1.50
N ASP A 36 -3.51 4.84 1.47
CA ASP A 36 -3.81 5.80 0.42
C ASP A 36 -3.01 7.09 0.64
N GLY A 37 -2.35 7.55 -0.42
CA GLY A 37 -1.81 8.89 -0.50
C GLY A 37 -2.89 9.93 -0.80
N GLY A 38 -2.46 11.18 -0.92
CA GLY A 38 -3.37 12.26 -1.31
C GLY A 38 -3.86 12.10 -2.74
N ASN A 39 -5.14 12.41 -2.96
CA ASN A 39 -5.73 12.42 -4.29
C ASN A 39 -5.07 13.52 -5.15
N ARG A 40 -4.59 13.13 -6.34
CA ARG A 40 -4.22 14.07 -7.40
C ARG A 40 -5.41 14.26 -8.34
N ARG A 41 -5.17 14.84 -9.52
CA ARG A 41 -6.23 15.13 -10.49
C ARG A 41 -6.92 13.86 -11.00
N TRP A 42 -6.14 12.83 -11.33
CA TRP A 42 -6.64 11.59 -11.96
C TRP A 42 -6.11 10.30 -11.34
N SER A 43 -5.10 10.40 -10.48
CA SER A 43 -4.51 9.26 -9.78
C SER A 43 -4.31 9.56 -8.30
N ARG A 44 -4.02 8.54 -7.52
CA ARG A 44 -3.40 8.68 -6.20
C ARG A 44 -2.27 7.68 -6.06
N SER A 45 -1.21 8.09 -5.38
CA SER A 45 -0.17 7.15 -4.96
C SER A 45 -0.72 6.28 -3.84
N VAL A 46 -0.53 4.97 -3.92
CA VAL A 46 -0.95 3.99 -2.93
C VAL A 46 0.28 3.21 -2.50
N THR A 47 0.43 2.98 -1.20
CA THR A 47 1.38 2.02 -0.67
C THR A 47 0.61 0.85 -0.10
N THR A 48 0.82 -0.33 -0.67
CA THR A 48 0.25 -1.58 -0.19
C THR A 48 1.33 -2.39 0.53
N ILE A 49 1.00 -2.87 1.72
CA ILE A 49 1.79 -3.89 2.42
C ILE A 49 1.15 -5.25 2.15
N SER A 50 1.96 -6.17 1.64
CA SER A 50 1.54 -7.52 1.27
C SER A 50 2.29 -8.56 2.08
N LYS A 51 1.64 -9.70 2.35
CA LYS A 51 2.26 -10.83 3.05
C LYS A 51 2.36 -12.05 2.14
N ILE A 52 3.58 -12.49 1.83
CA ILE A 52 3.84 -13.67 1.00
C ILE A 52 4.60 -14.69 1.86
N GLY A 53 3.92 -15.78 2.24
CA GLY A 53 4.43 -16.69 3.26
C GLY A 53 4.58 -15.99 4.61
N ASP A 54 5.81 -15.92 5.12
CA ASP A 54 6.15 -15.28 6.40
C ASP A 54 6.86 -13.92 6.25
N ARG A 55 7.01 -13.42 5.01
CA ARG A 55 7.69 -12.17 4.68
C ARG A 55 6.68 -11.08 4.32
N TYR A 56 7.06 -9.83 4.55
CA TYR A 56 6.22 -8.66 4.25
C TYR A 56 6.90 -7.78 3.21
N PHE A 57 6.10 -7.23 2.31
CA PHE A 57 6.58 -6.40 1.20
C PHE A 57 5.76 -5.13 1.13
N SER A 58 6.42 -4.01 0.82
CA SER A 58 5.81 -2.72 0.56
C SER A 58 5.92 -2.43 -0.93
N THR A 59 4.79 -2.22 -1.59
CA THR A 59 4.72 -1.86 -3.01
C THR A 59 4.03 -0.51 -3.17
N THR A 60 4.70 0.43 -3.84
CA THR A 60 4.10 1.72 -4.19
C THR A 60 3.64 1.69 -5.64
N TRP A 61 2.41 2.12 -5.90
CA TRP A 61 1.79 2.15 -7.22
C TRP A 61 0.85 3.36 -7.36
N GLU A 62 0.43 3.68 -8.57
CA GLU A 62 -0.53 4.75 -8.83
C GLU A 62 -1.89 4.14 -9.18
N GLU A 63 -2.89 4.43 -8.37
CA GLU A 63 -4.27 4.04 -8.64
C GLU A 63 -4.96 5.07 -9.52
N GLY A 64 -5.58 4.62 -10.61
CA GLY A 64 -6.45 5.46 -11.41
C GLY A 64 -7.76 5.77 -10.68
N LEU A 65 -8.10 7.05 -10.55
CA LEU A 65 -9.31 7.51 -9.85
C LEU A 65 -10.52 7.67 -10.78
N THR A 66 -10.37 7.37 -12.06
CA THR A 66 -11.43 7.49 -13.06
C THR A 66 -11.46 6.24 -13.92
N GLU A 67 -12.61 5.94 -14.52
CA GLU A 67 -12.79 4.80 -15.42
C GLU A 67 -11.87 4.82 -16.66
N TYR A 68 -11.31 5.99 -17.00
CA TYR A 68 -10.38 6.17 -18.12
C TYR A 68 -8.90 6.15 -17.73
N GLN A 69 -8.57 6.05 -16.43
CA GLN A 69 -7.20 6.01 -15.96
C GLN A 69 -6.89 4.62 -15.41
N GLU A 70 -5.92 3.93 -16.01
CA GLU A 70 -5.45 2.64 -15.50
C GLU A 70 -4.58 2.81 -14.25
N ASN A 71 -4.45 1.71 -13.51
CA ASN A 71 -3.44 1.57 -12.47
C ASN A 71 -2.05 1.39 -13.08
N GLU A 72 -1.06 2.07 -12.50
CA GLU A 72 0.31 2.09 -12.99
C GLU A 72 1.27 1.55 -11.92
N TYR A 73 2.15 0.63 -12.33
CA TYR A 73 3.03 -0.14 -11.44
C TYR A 73 4.50 0.14 -11.77
N TYR A 74 5.00 1.27 -11.29
CA TYR A 74 6.37 1.72 -11.61
C TYR A 74 7.46 1.14 -10.72
N TYR A 75 7.09 0.56 -9.57
CA TYR A 75 8.03 0.15 -8.54
C TYR A 75 7.88 -1.33 -8.21
N GLN A 76 9.01 -1.99 -8.04
CA GLN A 76 9.08 -3.36 -7.54
C GLN A 76 8.85 -3.39 -6.02
N PRO A 77 8.33 -4.49 -5.45
CA PRO A 77 8.11 -4.63 -4.02
C PRO A 77 9.43 -4.56 -3.24
N VAL A 78 9.40 -3.90 -2.09
CA VAL A 78 10.54 -3.81 -1.15
C VAL A 78 10.21 -4.60 0.10
N GLU A 79 11.10 -5.49 0.54
CA GLU A 79 10.90 -6.24 1.78
C GLU A 79 10.92 -5.31 3.00
N VAL A 80 9.97 -5.52 3.91
CA VAL A 80 9.78 -4.70 5.12
C VAL A 80 9.52 -5.58 6.34
N GLU A 81 9.76 -5.03 7.53
CA GLU A 81 9.44 -5.67 8.80
C GLU A 81 8.47 -4.80 9.61
N LYS A 82 7.48 -5.44 10.24
CA LYS A 82 6.57 -4.74 11.15
C LYS A 82 7.27 -4.45 12.48
N LYS A 83 7.52 -3.16 12.75
CA LYS A 83 8.02 -2.69 14.06
C LYS A 83 6.88 -2.07 14.87
N THR A 84 6.54 -2.70 15.99
CA THR A 84 5.56 -2.17 16.94
C THR A 84 6.29 -1.52 18.11
N TYR A 85 6.05 -0.23 18.33
CA TYR A 85 6.57 0.50 19.49
C TYR A 85 5.59 1.58 19.92
N GLU A 86 5.53 1.85 21.21
CA GLU A 86 4.70 2.91 21.77
C GLU A 86 5.36 4.27 21.54
N LYS A 87 4.57 5.26 21.11
CA LYS A 87 5.04 6.63 20.90
C LYS A 87 3.97 7.62 21.35
N THR A 88 4.35 8.60 22.16
CA THR A 88 3.47 9.72 22.53
C THR A 88 3.29 10.66 21.32
N ILE A 89 2.05 10.91 20.91
CA ILE A 89 1.70 11.81 19.81
C ILE A 89 0.94 13.01 20.39
N THR A 90 1.41 14.22 20.12
CA THR A 90 0.68 15.47 20.42
C THR A 90 0.04 16.00 19.14
N VAL A 91 -1.29 16.13 19.13
CA VAL A 91 -2.05 16.66 17.99
C VAL A 91 -2.52 18.07 18.34
N ASN A 92 -2.29 19.04 17.45
CA ASN A 92 -2.82 20.39 17.56
C ASN A 92 -3.81 20.60 16.41
N GLU A 93 -5.08 20.86 16.74
CA GLU A 93 -6.14 21.11 15.77
C GLU A 93 -6.72 22.50 15.97
N TRP A 94 -7.04 23.18 14.87
CA TRP A 94 -7.76 24.44 14.90
C TRP A 94 -9.26 24.14 14.87
N VAL A 95 -9.93 24.35 16.00
CA VAL A 95 -11.39 24.24 16.08
C VAL A 95 -12.05 25.59 15.79
N PRO A 96 -13.21 25.62 15.11
CA PRO A 96 -13.94 26.87 14.91
C PRO A 96 -14.30 27.51 16.24
N VAL A 97 -14.09 28.83 16.35
CA VAL A 97 -14.31 29.57 17.61
C VAL A 97 -15.80 29.66 17.97
N ASN A 98 -16.71 29.53 17.00
CA ASN A 98 -18.15 29.78 17.15
C ASN A 98 -19.04 28.71 16.46
N GLN A 99 -18.76 27.42 16.64
CA GLN A 99 -19.75 26.38 16.31
C GLN A 99 -20.39 25.93 17.61
N GLU A 100 -21.63 26.38 17.87
CA GLU A 100 -22.48 25.75 18.88
C GLU A 100 -22.56 24.26 18.53
N SER A 101 -22.22 23.42 19.50
CA SER A 101 -22.36 21.98 19.43
C SER A 101 -23.84 21.65 19.20
N GLU A 102 -24.23 21.37 17.95
CA GLU A 102 -25.36 20.48 17.73
C GLU A 102 -24.89 19.07 18.07
N ASP A 103 -24.92 18.76 19.37
CA ASP A 103 -24.88 17.39 19.86
C ASP A 103 -26.03 16.61 19.19
N LYS A 104 -25.70 15.51 18.51
CA LYS A 104 -26.62 14.43 18.17
C LYS A 104 -26.06 13.11 18.67
#